data_AF-A0A929FL08-F1
#
_entry.id   AF-A0A929FL08-F1
#
_cell.length_a   1.000
_cell.length_b   1.000
_cell.length_c   1.000
_cell.angle_alpha   90.00
_cell.angle_beta   90.00
_cell.angle_gamma   90.00
#
_symmetry.space_group_name_H-M   'P 1'
#
loop_
_entity.id
_entity.type
_entity.pdbx_description
1 polymer ?
#
loop_
_entity_poly.entity_id
_entity_poly.type
_entity_poly.pdbx_seq_one_letter_code
_entity_poly.pdbx_strand_id
1 'polypeptide(L)'
;MNSDESQIQKPEQEQQPAIEAGDEQPLEKPEAMTGMSAEPQQTEDSNRLEESHPKLAVFQPPDPEQRIAELARTIADLEHQEKELRQKIANLQTTQTQRLSDQLSQTQAAIGTMIQEGLSELEQRKQALLISVEQLERRRERIRTEMRTTFAGVSQELAIRVQGFKDYLVGSLQDLVAAAEELELSPTDESPLIVENSQPPETPTTPKFAEQAFQEQIRQIRSILDQYRKMPDYYGPPWQLRRTFEPIHAERVSTWFFTQGGRGAVRTMGSRLQNILVGSAVISVLRMLYGDRLRPLVLANTPERLGEWRRGLQDCLGISRSDFGPERGVVLFEEAAPLVQKADRLITQKQLPLIIIDETEDQISLSILQFPLWLAFAADPQQMSTYQY
;
A
#
# COMPACT_ATOMS: atom_id res chain seq x y z
N MET A 1 -35.39 19.86 -48.80
CA MET A 1 -35.83 18.81 -49.74
C MET A 1 -34.58 18.19 -50.36
N ASN A 2 -34.60 16.87 -50.46
CA ASN A 2 -33.61 15.92 -51.00
C ASN A 2 -32.53 15.48 -50.01
N SER A 3 -32.68 14.31 -49.38
CA SER A 3 -32.37 12.93 -49.88
C SER A 3 -30.93 12.61 -49.46
N ASP A 4 -30.66 11.93 -48.35
CA ASP A 4 -31.02 10.55 -47.99
C ASP A 4 -30.59 9.54 -49.06
N GLU A 5 -29.35 9.07 -48.94
CA GLU A 5 -28.90 7.82 -49.53
C GLU A 5 -27.83 7.18 -48.65
N SER A 6 -28.08 5.91 -48.37
CA SER A 6 -27.47 5.07 -47.35
C SER A 6 -26.11 4.55 -47.76
N GLN A 7 -25.16 4.50 -46.82
CA GLN A 7 -24.13 3.46 -46.82
C GLN A 7 -24.13 2.73 -45.48
N ILE A 8 -24.57 1.48 -45.58
CA ILE A 8 -24.62 0.46 -44.55
C ILE A 8 -23.17 0.07 -44.21
N GLN A 9 -22.70 0.46 -43.03
CA GLN A 9 -21.49 -0.10 -42.43
C GLN A 9 -21.87 -1.27 -41.52
N LYS A 10 -21.17 -2.39 -41.74
CA LYS A 10 -21.18 -3.61 -40.93
C LYS A 10 -20.96 -3.29 -39.44
N PRO A 11 -21.64 -3.99 -38.51
CA PRO A 11 -21.18 -4.04 -37.12
C PRO A 11 -19.96 -4.96 -37.03
N GLU A 12 -18.84 -4.40 -36.56
CA GLU A 12 -17.70 -5.15 -36.05
C GLU A 12 -18.12 -6.00 -34.84
N GLN A 13 -17.58 -7.20 -34.80
CA GLN A 13 -17.78 -8.20 -33.75
C GLN A 13 -17.30 -7.65 -32.40
N GLU A 14 -18.20 -7.63 -31.42
CA GLU A 14 -17.86 -7.50 -30.01
C GLU A 14 -16.93 -8.63 -29.60
N GLN A 15 -15.68 -8.27 -29.30
CA GLN A 15 -14.71 -9.11 -28.62
C GLN A 15 -15.18 -9.37 -27.19
N GLN A 16 -15.57 -10.61 -26.94
CA GLN A 16 -15.73 -11.16 -25.60
C GLN A 16 -14.38 -11.20 -24.88
N PRO A 17 -14.31 -10.89 -23.58
CA PRO A 17 -13.07 -11.00 -22.82
C PRO A 17 -12.66 -12.47 -22.68
N ALA A 18 -11.41 -12.72 -23.05
CA ALA A 18 -10.72 -13.99 -22.86
C ALA A 18 -10.67 -14.34 -21.37
N ILE A 19 -11.16 -15.53 -21.03
CA ILE A 19 -10.93 -16.18 -19.74
C ILE A 19 -9.50 -16.71 -19.79
N GLU A 20 -8.59 -16.08 -19.05
CA GLU A 20 -7.25 -16.60 -18.79
C GLU A 20 -7.38 -17.94 -18.06
N ALA A 21 -6.90 -18.99 -18.73
CA ALA A 21 -6.67 -20.30 -18.14
C ALA A 21 -5.56 -20.16 -17.10
N GLY A 22 -5.95 -20.24 -15.82
CA GLY A 22 -5.04 -20.35 -14.70
C GLY A 22 -4.34 -21.71 -14.67
N ASP A 23 -3.02 -21.61 -14.64
CA ASP A 23 -2.00 -22.57 -14.24
C ASP A 23 -2.48 -23.91 -13.65
N GLU A 24 -2.11 -24.99 -14.35
CA GLU A 24 -2.12 -26.36 -13.85
C GLU A 24 -1.08 -26.50 -12.73
N GLN A 25 -1.53 -26.83 -11.51
CA GLN A 25 -0.69 -27.47 -10.50
C GLN A 25 -1.06 -28.96 -10.34
N PRO A 26 -0.08 -29.81 -10.04
CA PRO A 26 -0.12 -31.23 -10.36
C PRO A 26 -0.92 -32.04 -9.34
N LEU A 27 -1.67 -33.04 -9.84
CA LEU A 27 -2.29 -34.07 -9.02
C LEU A 27 -1.23 -34.84 -8.21
N GLU A 28 -1.26 -34.67 -6.89
CA GLU A 28 -0.63 -35.57 -5.94
C GLU A 28 -1.31 -36.95 -5.99
N LYS A 29 -0.46 -37.96 -6.16
CA LYS A 29 -0.79 -39.39 -6.09
C LYS A 29 -1.05 -39.78 -4.62
N PRO A 30 -1.98 -40.72 -4.34
CA PRO A 30 -2.08 -41.29 -3.02
C PRO A 30 -0.85 -42.15 -2.70
N GLU A 31 -0.35 -41.95 -1.49
CA GLU A 31 0.84 -42.53 -0.90
C GLU A 31 0.80 -44.07 -0.86
N ALA A 32 1.90 -44.68 -1.29
CA ALA A 32 2.21 -46.07 -1.00
C ALA A 32 2.86 -46.14 0.38
N MET A 33 2.17 -46.73 1.36
CA MET A 33 2.79 -47.22 2.60
C MET A 33 3.34 -48.63 2.37
N THR A 34 4.67 -48.74 2.29
CA THR A 34 5.39 -49.99 2.55
C THR A 34 5.85 -50.01 3.99
N GLY A 35 5.56 -51.10 4.71
CA GLY A 35 6.36 -51.50 5.87
C GLY A 35 5.56 -52.15 7.00
N MET A 36 5.29 -53.45 6.91
CA MET A 36 5.47 -54.32 8.07
C MET A 36 5.68 -55.77 7.61
N SER A 37 6.93 -56.22 7.75
CA SER A 37 7.32 -57.63 7.69
C SER A 37 6.72 -58.39 8.86
N ALA A 38 6.18 -59.57 8.60
CA ALA A 38 5.96 -60.61 9.61
C ALA A 38 6.67 -61.88 9.13
N GLU A 39 7.61 -62.34 9.96
CA GLU A 39 8.36 -63.58 9.81
C GLU A 39 7.52 -64.82 10.21
N PRO A 40 7.99 -66.04 9.86
CA PRO A 40 7.17 -67.23 9.64
C PRO A 40 7.07 -68.12 10.87
N GLN A 41 6.00 -68.94 10.93
CA GLN A 41 6.04 -70.18 11.69
C GLN A 41 5.55 -71.36 10.87
N GLN A 42 6.44 -72.35 10.88
CA GLN A 42 6.35 -73.71 10.40
C GLN A 42 5.14 -74.44 10.98
N THR A 43 4.48 -75.28 10.18
CA THR A 43 4.05 -76.59 10.67
C THR A 43 4.32 -77.64 9.61
N GLU A 44 4.93 -78.70 10.11
CA GLU A 44 5.52 -79.81 9.40
C GLU A 44 4.49 -80.75 8.78
N ASP A 45 4.94 -81.29 7.68
CA ASP A 45 4.48 -82.47 6.96
C ASP A 45 4.53 -83.73 7.84
N SER A 46 3.51 -84.58 7.78
CA SER A 46 3.66 -86.03 7.54
C SER A 46 2.45 -86.87 7.99
N ASN A 47 1.97 -87.62 6.99
CA ASN A 47 1.48 -88.99 7.09
C ASN A 47 0.05 -89.24 7.60
N ARG A 48 -0.87 -89.46 6.64
CA ARG A 48 -1.63 -90.71 6.63
C ARG A 48 -2.03 -91.09 5.20
N LEU A 49 -1.41 -92.15 4.70
CA LEU A 49 -1.80 -92.89 3.51
C LEU A 49 -3.23 -93.42 3.68
N GLU A 50 -4.12 -93.07 2.76
CA GLU A 50 -5.28 -93.89 2.40
C GLU A 50 -5.41 -93.85 0.87
N GLU A 51 -4.92 -94.93 0.25
CA GLU A 51 -5.14 -95.27 -1.15
C GLU A 51 -6.65 -95.35 -1.40
N SER A 52 -7.18 -94.45 -2.23
CA SER A 52 -8.45 -94.70 -2.90
C SER A 52 -8.38 -94.18 -4.33
N HIS A 53 -8.13 -95.11 -5.26
CA HIS A 53 -8.23 -94.88 -6.69
C HIS A 53 -9.63 -94.33 -7.04
N PRO A 54 -9.76 -93.11 -7.61
CA PRO A 54 -10.97 -92.77 -8.32
C PRO A 54 -10.90 -93.47 -9.66
N LYS A 55 -11.60 -94.61 -9.71
CA LYS A 55 -12.06 -95.30 -10.91
C LYS A 55 -12.52 -94.25 -11.93
N LEU A 56 -11.98 -94.30 -13.16
CA LEU A 56 -12.48 -93.57 -14.32
C LEU A 56 -14.00 -93.80 -14.43
N ALA A 57 -14.76 -92.86 -13.88
CA ALA A 57 -16.20 -92.79 -14.03
C ALA A 57 -16.45 -91.99 -15.31
N VAL A 58 -16.93 -92.74 -16.30
CA VAL A 58 -17.50 -92.29 -17.57
C VAL A 58 -18.21 -90.94 -17.39
N PHE A 59 -17.74 -89.92 -18.12
CA PHE A 59 -18.42 -88.65 -18.29
C PHE A 59 -19.72 -88.92 -19.06
N GLN A 60 -20.83 -89.14 -18.35
CA GLN A 60 -22.16 -89.05 -18.96
C GLN A 60 -22.49 -87.56 -19.11
N PRO A 61 -22.84 -87.08 -20.32
CA PRO A 61 -23.35 -85.73 -20.46
C PRO A 61 -24.60 -85.60 -19.56
N PRO A 62 -24.70 -84.56 -18.72
CA PRO A 62 -25.88 -84.39 -17.88
C PRO A 62 -27.11 -84.26 -18.76
N ASP A 63 -28.19 -84.88 -18.30
CA ASP A 63 -29.48 -84.97 -18.97
C ASP A 63 -29.95 -83.55 -19.34
N PRO A 64 -30.25 -83.24 -20.62
CA PRO A 64 -30.67 -81.90 -21.04
C PRO A 64 -31.86 -81.36 -20.23
N GLU A 65 -32.72 -82.23 -19.70
CA GLU A 65 -33.86 -81.86 -18.86
C GLU A 65 -33.47 -81.25 -17.51
N GLN A 66 -32.38 -81.71 -16.89
CA GLN A 66 -31.90 -81.16 -15.60
C GLN A 66 -31.33 -79.74 -15.77
N ARG A 67 -30.59 -79.50 -16.86
CA ARG A 67 -30.08 -78.16 -17.20
C ARG A 67 -31.22 -77.19 -17.49
N ILE A 68 -32.27 -77.63 -18.17
CA ILE A 68 -33.45 -76.79 -18.45
C ILE A 68 -34.15 -76.40 -17.14
N ALA A 69 -34.25 -77.32 -16.17
CA ALA A 69 -34.85 -77.03 -14.87
C ALA A 69 -33.99 -76.06 -14.02
N GLU A 70 -32.67 -76.17 -14.05
CA GLU A 70 -31.75 -75.24 -13.38
C GLU A 70 -31.77 -73.84 -14.02
N LEU A 71 -31.82 -73.79 -15.36
CA LEU A 71 -31.97 -72.54 -16.11
C LEU A 71 -33.31 -71.86 -15.82
N ALA A 72 -34.40 -72.62 -15.71
CA ALA A 72 -35.71 -72.06 -15.35
C ALA A 72 -35.73 -71.46 -13.94
N ARG A 73 -35.05 -72.09 -12.97
CA ARG A 73 -34.92 -71.55 -11.60
C ARG A 73 -34.09 -70.27 -11.58
N THR A 74 -32.94 -70.26 -12.26
CA THR A 74 -32.10 -69.06 -12.34
C THR A 74 -32.78 -67.90 -13.04
N ILE A 75 -33.58 -68.15 -14.08
CA ILE A 75 -34.41 -67.11 -14.73
C ILE A 75 -35.43 -66.55 -13.72
N ALA A 76 -36.13 -67.39 -12.95
CA ALA A 76 -37.09 -66.94 -11.96
C ALA A 76 -36.44 -66.10 -10.83
N ASP A 77 -35.25 -66.50 -10.37
CA ASP A 77 -34.48 -65.75 -9.36
C ASP A 77 -34.02 -64.39 -9.92
N LEU A 78 -33.55 -64.35 -11.17
CA LEU A 78 -33.16 -63.10 -11.84
C LEU A 78 -34.35 -62.17 -12.07
N GLU A 79 -35.52 -62.68 -12.44
CA GLU A 79 -36.75 -61.89 -12.57
C GLU A 79 -37.19 -61.29 -11.23
N HIS A 80 -37.03 -62.03 -10.13
CA HIS A 80 -37.29 -61.51 -8.79
C HIS A 80 -36.30 -60.39 -8.42
N GLN A 81 -35.00 -60.61 -8.65
CA GLN A 81 -33.96 -59.61 -8.39
C GLN A 81 -34.15 -58.35 -9.24
N GLU A 82 -34.53 -58.48 -10.50
CA GLU A 82 -34.79 -57.34 -11.38
C GLU A 82 -35.96 -56.48 -10.83
N LYS A 83 -37.04 -57.12 -10.40
CA LYS A 83 -38.18 -56.40 -9.79
C LYS A 83 -37.78 -55.67 -8.51
N GLU A 84 -37.00 -56.32 -7.64
CA GLU A 84 -36.51 -55.72 -6.40
C GLU A 84 -35.58 -54.53 -6.67
N LEU A 85 -34.65 -54.67 -7.62
CA LEU A 85 -33.74 -53.59 -8.03
C LEU A 85 -34.50 -52.42 -8.64
N ARG A 86 -35.50 -52.66 -9.49
CA ARG A 86 -36.36 -51.62 -10.05
C ARG A 86 -37.11 -50.83 -8.95
N GLN A 87 -37.63 -51.52 -7.93
CA GLN A 87 -38.25 -50.87 -6.78
C GLN A 87 -37.25 -50.03 -5.97
N LYS A 88 -36.05 -50.57 -5.71
CA LYS A 88 -34.98 -49.83 -5.01
C LYS A 88 -34.57 -48.59 -5.80
N ILE A 89 -34.41 -48.68 -7.11
CA ILE A 89 -34.07 -47.55 -7.98
C ILE A 89 -35.16 -46.47 -7.91
N ALA A 90 -36.44 -46.84 -8.00
CA ALA A 90 -37.55 -45.88 -7.88
C ALA A 90 -37.57 -45.17 -6.52
N ASN A 91 -37.32 -45.90 -5.42
CA ASN A 91 -37.25 -45.33 -4.08
C ASN A 91 -36.03 -44.42 -3.90
N LEU A 92 -34.87 -44.82 -4.44
CA LEU A 92 -33.65 -44.02 -4.41
C LEU A 92 -33.81 -42.73 -5.20
N GLN A 93 -34.39 -42.79 -6.40
CA GLN A 93 -34.69 -41.61 -7.21
C GLN A 93 -35.62 -40.64 -6.47
N THR A 94 -36.71 -41.15 -5.87
CA THR A 94 -37.64 -40.32 -5.09
C THR A 94 -36.94 -39.65 -3.90
N THR A 95 -36.11 -40.41 -3.17
CA THR A 95 -35.36 -39.89 -2.02
C THR A 95 -34.33 -38.84 -2.46
N GLN A 96 -33.67 -39.05 -3.59
CA GLN A 96 -32.70 -38.11 -4.14
C GLN A 96 -33.36 -36.80 -4.58
N THR A 97 -34.48 -36.86 -5.29
CA THR A 97 -35.24 -35.67 -5.70
C THR A 97 -35.72 -34.88 -4.48
N GLN A 98 -36.17 -35.57 -3.42
CA GLN A 98 -36.60 -34.91 -2.21
C GLN A 98 -35.44 -34.21 -1.48
N ARG A 99 -34.28 -34.87 -1.33
CA ARG A 99 -33.09 -34.22 -0.75
C ARG A 99 -32.62 -33.01 -1.56
N LEU A 100 -32.64 -33.09 -2.89
CA LEU A 100 -32.26 -31.98 -3.75
C LEU A 100 -33.22 -30.79 -3.58
N SER A 101 -34.53 -31.07 -3.48
CA SER A 101 -35.53 -30.03 -3.21
C SER A 101 -35.34 -29.37 -1.85
N ASP A 102 -35.08 -30.17 -0.80
CA ASP A 102 -34.84 -29.66 0.55
C ASP A 102 -33.56 -28.82 0.63
N GLN A 103 -32.49 -29.26 -0.04
CA GLN A 103 -31.24 -28.49 -0.15
C GLN A 103 -31.46 -27.18 -0.92
N LEU A 104 -32.25 -27.20 -2.00
CA LEU A 104 -32.55 -26.00 -2.76
C LEU A 104 -33.37 -24.99 -1.93
N SER A 105 -34.35 -25.45 -1.14
CA SER A 105 -35.12 -24.54 -0.29
C SER A 105 -34.29 -23.96 0.86
N GLN A 106 -33.42 -24.77 1.47
CA GLN A 106 -32.52 -24.32 2.53
C GLN A 106 -31.50 -23.30 2.01
N THR A 107 -30.91 -23.53 0.85
CA THR A 107 -29.98 -22.59 0.22
C THR A 107 -30.67 -21.30 -0.18
N GLN A 108 -31.88 -21.35 -0.75
CA GLN A 108 -32.67 -20.15 -1.05
C GLN A 108 -33.00 -19.34 0.21
N ALA A 109 -33.37 -20.00 1.31
CA ALA A 109 -33.64 -19.34 2.58
C ALA A 109 -32.39 -18.67 3.16
N ALA A 110 -31.25 -19.37 3.16
CA ALA A 110 -29.98 -18.83 3.65
C ALA A 110 -29.52 -17.60 2.83
N ILE A 111 -29.65 -17.67 1.50
CA ILE A 111 -29.36 -16.52 0.61
C ILE A 111 -30.31 -15.35 0.92
N GLY A 112 -31.60 -15.62 1.13
CA GLY A 112 -32.58 -14.60 1.51
C GLY A 112 -32.21 -13.87 2.80
N THR A 113 -31.81 -14.62 3.83
CA THR A 113 -31.36 -14.05 5.11
C THR A 113 -30.08 -13.23 4.93
N MET A 114 -29.09 -13.75 4.20
CA MET A 114 -27.83 -13.04 3.94
C MET A 114 -28.05 -11.72 3.18
N ILE A 115 -28.96 -11.70 2.19
CA ILE A 115 -29.31 -10.48 1.46
C ILE A 115 -29.99 -9.46 2.38
N GLN A 116 -30.91 -9.90 3.24
CA GLN A 116 -31.59 -9.01 4.19
C GLN A 116 -30.62 -8.41 5.21
N GLU A 117 -29.71 -9.22 5.75
CA GLU A 117 -28.67 -8.76 6.67
C GLU A 117 -27.73 -7.78 5.98
N GLY A 118 -27.29 -8.08 4.76
CA GLY A 118 -26.45 -7.18 3.97
C GLY A 118 -27.12 -5.86 3.63
N LEU A 119 -28.42 -5.86 3.31
CA LEU A 119 -29.18 -4.63 3.08
C LEU A 119 -29.33 -3.79 4.37
N SER A 120 -29.60 -4.44 5.50
CA SER A 120 -29.69 -3.79 6.81
C SER A 120 -28.37 -3.14 7.20
N GLU A 121 -27.25 -3.84 7.02
CA GLU A 121 -25.92 -3.31 7.31
C GLU A 121 -25.59 -2.11 6.41
N LEU A 122 -25.94 -2.18 5.12
CA LEU A 122 -25.71 -1.10 4.17
C LEU A 122 -26.55 0.14 4.50
N GLU A 123 -27.79 -0.06 4.96
CA GLU A 123 -28.65 1.02 5.45
C GLU A 123 -28.09 1.67 6.73
N GLN A 124 -27.59 0.86 7.67
CA GLN A 124 -26.93 1.37 8.88
C GLN A 124 -25.66 2.18 8.56
N ARG A 125 -24.80 1.67 7.66
CA ARG A 125 -23.60 2.38 7.20
C ARG A 125 -23.96 3.70 6.51
N LYS A 126 -24.99 3.70 5.65
CA LYS A 126 -25.50 4.92 5.01
C LYS A 126 -25.96 5.94 6.05
N GLN A 127 -26.72 5.52 7.06
CA GLN A 127 -27.21 6.42 8.11
C GLN A 127 -26.07 6.99 8.96
N ALA A 128 -25.09 6.16 9.34
CA ALA A 128 -23.91 6.61 10.08
C ALA A 128 -23.10 7.66 9.28
N LEU A 129 -22.93 7.43 7.97
CA LEU A 129 -22.27 8.38 7.07
C LEU A 129 -23.03 9.70 6.99
N LEU A 130 -24.36 9.69 6.86
CA LEU A 130 -25.17 10.92 6.82
C LEU A 130 -24.98 11.76 8.10
N ILE A 131 -24.98 11.12 9.27
CA ILE A 131 -24.73 11.79 10.56
C ILE A 131 -23.31 12.38 10.59
N SER A 132 -22.30 11.64 10.12
CA SER A 132 -20.91 12.12 10.09
C SER A 132 -20.75 13.35 9.19
N VAL A 133 -21.44 13.37 8.04
CA VAL A 133 -21.44 14.52 7.11
C VAL A 133 -22.07 15.74 7.78
N GLU A 134 -23.22 15.58 8.43
CA GLU A 134 -23.87 16.68 9.15
C GLU A 134 -22.97 17.25 10.26
N GLN A 135 -22.27 16.39 11.01
CA GLN A 135 -21.32 16.83 12.04
C GLN A 135 -20.13 17.59 11.44
N LEU A 136 -19.58 17.11 10.32
CA LEU A 136 -18.48 17.77 9.63
C LEU A 136 -18.90 19.12 9.06
N GLU A 137 -20.10 19.23 8.51
CA GLU A 137 -20.64 20.50 8.02
C GLU A 137 -20.84 21.51 9.15
N ARG A 138 -21.40 21.08 10.29
CA ARG A 138 -21.53 21.93 11.49
C ARG A 138 -20.17 22.39 12.01
N ARG A 139 -19.18 21.49 12.05
CA ARG A 139 -17.81 21.83 12.47
C ARG A 139 -17.16 22.82 11.51
N ARG A 140 -17.30 22.60 10.19
CA ARG A 140 -16.81 23.53 9.16
C ARG A 140 -17.42 24.91 9.32
N GLU A 141 -18.74 24.99 9.55
CA GLU A 141 -19.41 26.28 9.72
C GLU A 141 -18.94 27.00 10.99
N ARG A 142 -18.77 26.27 12.11
CA ARG A 142 -18.20 26.83 13.34
C ARG A 142 -16.78 27.36 13.14
N ILE A 143 -15.92 26.60 12.46
CA ILE A 143 -14.56 27.06 12.15
C ILE A 143 -14.61 28.29 11.24
N ARG A 144 -15.53 28.33 10.27
CA ARG A 144 -15.68 29.48 9.38
C ARG A 144 -16.16 30.73 10.10
N THR A 145 -17.09 30.60 11.05
CA THR A 145 -17.56 31.72 11.86
C THR A 145 -16.46 32.20 12.81
N GLU A 146 -15.76 31.29 13.49
CA GLU A 146 -14.60 31.61 14.32
C GLU A 146 -13.49 32.31 13.50
N MET A 147 -13.14 31.79 12.33
CA MET A 147 -12.19 32.47 11.44
C MET A 147 -12.67 33.87 11.06
N ARG A 148 -13.95 34.05 10.71
CA ARG A 148 -14.49 35.37 10.32
C ARG A 148 -14.49 36.36 11.48
N THR A 149 -14.81 35.94 12.70
CA THR A 149 -14.85 36.81 13.88
C THR A 149 -13.45 37.09 14.42
N THR A 150 -12.58 36.08 14.49
CA THR A 150 -11.20 36.23 14.98
C THR A 150 -10.30 36.98 13.98
N PHE A 151 -10.46 36.79 12.67
CA PHE A 151 -9.61 37.44 11.65
C PHE A 151 -9.83 38.95 11.56
N ALA A 152 -11.04 39.45 11.82
CA ALA A 152 -11.32 40.88 11.85
C ALA A 152 -10.55 41.60 12.98
N GLY A 153 -10.43 40.99 14.17
CA GLY A 153 -9.68 41.58 15.29
C GLY A 153 -8.16 41.48 15.12
N VAL A 154 -7.66 40.31 14.70
CA VAL A 154 -6.22 40.07 14.56
C VAL A 154 -5.61 40.88 13.43
N SER A 155 -6.31 41.06 12.30
CA SER A 155 -5.81 41.90 11.19
C SER A 155 -5.73 43.38 11.57
N GLN A 156 -6.64 43.87 12.40
CA GLN A 156 -6.63 45.26 12.88
C GLN A 156 -5.52 45.49 13.92
N GLU A 157 -5.32 44.59 14.87
CA GLU A 157 -4.16 44.66 15.78
C GLU A 157 -2.83 44.59 15.04
N LEU A 158 -2.75 43.77 13.99
CA LEU A 158 -1.54 43.63 13.17
C LEU A 158 -1.27 44.91 12.37
N ALA A 159 -2.31 45.54 11.80
CA ALA A 159 -2.19 46.84 11.13
C ALA A 159 -1.73 47.95 12.10
N ILE A 160 -2.29 48.00 13.31
CA ILE A 160 -1.88 48.97 14.35
C ILE A 160 -0.41 48.74 14.75
N ARG A 161 0.02 47.49 14.92
CA ARG A 161 1.40 47.17 15.29
C ARG A 161 2.39 47.49 14.17
N VAL A 162 2.05 47.20 12.91
CA VAL A 162 2.89 47.53 11.75
C VAL A 162 3.02 49.05 11.58
N GLN A 163 1.94 49.80 11.80
CA GLN A 163 1.98 51.26 11.74
C GLN A 163 2.76 51.87 12.90
N GLY A 164 2.58 51.37 14.13
CA GLY A 164 3.39 51.78 15.28
C GLY A 164 4.88 51.47 15.11
N PHE A 165 5.24 50.36 14.45
CA PHE A 165 6.62 50.04 14.11
C PHE A 165 7.20 51.00 13.06
N LYS A 166 6.41 51.36 12.04
CA LYS A 166 6.79 52.39 11.06
C LYS A 166 7.03 53.73 11.76
N ASP A 167 6.13 54.16 12.64
CA ASP A 167 6.25 55.43 13.35
C ASP A 167 7.47 55.43 14.29
N TYR A 168 7.75 54.29 14.95
CA TYR A 168 8.95 54.10 15.77
C TYR A 168 10.25 54.14 14.95
N LEU A 169 10.28 53.53 13.76
CA LEU A 169 11.44 53.59 12.86
C LEU A 169 11.71 55.00 12.35
N VAL A 170 10.65 55.73 12.00
CA VAL A 170 10.76 57.13 11.57
C VAL A 170 11.31 58.00 12.70
N GLY A 171 10.81 57.83 13.93
CA GLY A 171 11.34 58.53 15.11
C GLY A 171 12.79 58.16 15.40
N SER A 172 13.13 56.87 15.37
CA SER A 172 14.50 56.39 15.62
C SER A 172 15.49 56.88 14.57
N LEU A 173 15.08 57.04 13.30
CA LEU A 173 15.91 57.63 12.25
C LEU A 173 16.10 59.13 12.44
N GLN A 174 15.07 59.84 12.88
CA GLN A 174 15.17 61.27 13.21
C GLN A 174 16.10 61.48 14.42
N ASP A 175 15.99 60.66 15.44
CA ASP A 175 16.87 60.68 16.62
C ASP A 175 18.33 60.35 16.25
N LEU A 176 18.54 59.41 15.31
CA LEU A 176 19.89 59.08 14.83
C LEU A 176 20.50 60.20 13.98
N VAL A 177 19.70 60.92 13.17
CA VAL A 177 20.13 62.09 12.41
C VAL A 177 20.48 63.24 13.35
N ALA A 178 19.66 63.49 14.38
CA ALA A 178 19.94 64.48 15.40
C ALA A 178 21.22 64.14 16.19
N ALA A 179 21.41 62.86 16.55
CA ALA A 179 22.62 62.39 17.22
C ALA A 179 23.87 62.44 16.33
N ALA A 180 23.72 62.34 15.00
CA ALA A 180 24.81 62.49 14.05
C ALA A 180 25.18 63.96 13.80
N GLU A 181 24.24 64.91 13.93
CA GLU A 181 24.51 66.36 13.84
C GLU A 181 25.24 66.91 15.08
N GLU A 182 25.07 66.31 16.27
CA GLU A 182 25.85 66.64 17.47
C GLU A 182 27.28 66.08 17.46
N LEU A 183 27.60 65.16 16.54
CA LEU A 183 28.92 64.54 16.44
C LEU A 183 29.84 65.38 15.52
N GLU A 184 30.57 66.34 16.08
CA GLU A 184 31.64 67.05 15.37
C GLU A 184 32.75 66.08 14.93
N LEU A 185 32.78 65.75 13.63
CA LEU A 185 33.78 64.88 13.02
C LEU A 185 35.13 65.62 12.86
N SER A 186 36.14 65.24 13.65
CA SER A 186 37.55 65.53 13.32
C SER A 186 38.00 64.61 12.17
N PRO A 187 38.77 65.11 11.19
CA PRO A 187 39.19 64.30 10.05
C PRO A 187 40.24 63.28 10.51
N THR A 188 40.01 62.01 10.17
CA THR A 188 40.98 60.92 10.37
C THR A 188 41.63 60.60 9.03
N ASP A 189 42.96 60.49 9.08
CA ASP A 189 43.87 60.18 7.99
C ASP A 189 43.47 58.95 7.16
N GLU A 190 43.68 59.09 5.85
CA GLU A 190 43.56 58.02 4.87
C GLU A 190 44.61 56.92 5.12
N SER A 191 44.16 55.67 5.13
CA SER A 191 45.00 54.50 4.86
C SER A 191 44.22 53.53 3.97
N PRO A 192 44.83 53.02 2.88
CA PRO A 192 44.08 52.44 1.77
C PRO A 192 43.52 51.05 2.09
N LEU A 193 42.27 50.87 1.69
CA LEU A 193 41.53 49.63 1.68
C LEU A 193 42.13 48.67 0.63
N ILE A 194 42.50 47.48 1.08
CA ILE A 194 42.65 46.31 0.21
C ILE A 194 41.23 45.84 -0.12
N VAL A 195 40.84 45.96 -1.39
CA VAL A 195 39.58 45.43 -1.91
C VAL A 195 39.75 43.93 -2.11
N GLU A 196 39.38 43.15 -1.09
CA GLU A 196 39.13 41.72 -1.25
C GLU A 196 37.73 41.54 -1.85
N ASN A 197 37.70 40.97 -3.05
CA ASN A 197 36.54 40.79 -3.89
C ASN A 197 35.53 39.85 -3.21
N SER A 198 34.65 40.43 -2.39
CA SER A 198 33.56 39.70 -1.75
C SER A 198 32.48 39.43 -2.78
N GLN A 199 32.39 38.18 -3.23
CA GLN A 199 31.18 37.68 -3.89
C GLN A 199 29.96 38.01 -3.02
N PRO A 200 28.83 38.40 -3.63
CA PRO A 200 27.62 38.68 -2.86
C PRO A 200 27.20 37.42 -2.07
N PRO A 201 26.77 37.57 -0.81
CA PRO A 201 26.36 36.44 0.00
C PRO A 201 25.16 35.75 -0.66
N GLU A 202 25.31 34.46 -0.94
CA GLU A 202 24.19 33.59 -1.30
C GLU A 202 23.13 33.69 -0.20
N THR A 203 22.06 34.42 -0.48
CA THR A 203 20.90 34.46 0.40
C THR A 203 20.34 33.04 0.50
N PRO A 204 20.07 32.53 1.71
CA PRO A 204 19.60 31.17 1.88
C PRO A 204 18.24 31.01 1.19
N THR A 205 18.21 30.26 0.09
CA THR A 205 16.98 29.78 -0.53
C THR A 205 16.33 28.81 0.44
N THR A 206 15.54 29.36 1.36
CA THR A 206 14.40 28.63 1.90
C THR A 206 13.58 28.13 0.71
N PRO A 207 13.11 26.88 0.68
CA PRO A 207 12.25 26.40 -0.40
C PRO A 207 10.95 27.20 -0.34
N LYS A 208 10.93 28.33 -1.02
CA LYS A 208 9.75 29.14 -1.28
C LYS A 208 9.32 28.75 -2.68
N PHE A 209 8.33 27.88 -2.77
CA PHE A 209 7.74 27.41 -4.02
C PHE A 209 6.91 28.51 -4.75
N ALA A 210 7.16 29.79 -4.45
CA ALA A 210 6.43 30.93 -5.00
C ALA A 210 7.36 31.77 -5.90
N GLU A 211 7.22 31.50 -7.20
CA GLU A 211 7.45 32.38 -8.36
C GLU A 211 8.90 32.58 -8.88
N GLN A 212 9.06 32.23 -10.17
CA GLN A 212 10.26 32.20 -11.03
C GLN A 212 11.33 31.14 -10.73
N ALA A 213 12.05 31.19 -9.61
CA ALA A 213 13.03 30.13 -9.26
C ALA A 213 12.37 28.74 -9.17
N PHE A 214 11.08 28.73 -8.81
CA PHE A 214 10.24 27.54 -8.78
C PHE A 214 10.09 26.86 -10.15
N GLN A 215 9.98 27.59 -11.26
CA GLN A 215 9.73 26.99 -12.57
C GLN A 215 10.94 26.22 -13.10
N GLU A 216 12.15 26.69 -12.79
CA GLU A 216 13.39 25.96 -13.10
C GLU A 216 13.53 24.73 -12.22
N GLN A 217 13.26 24.86 -10.92
CA GLN A 217 13.24 23.73 -9.99
C GLN A 217 12.19 22.68 -10.38
N ILE A 218 10.98 23.06 -10.80
CA ILE A 218 9.97 22.12 -11.30
C ILE A 218 10.48 21.36 -12.51
N ARG A 219 11.07 22.08 -13.48
CA ARG A 219 11.63 21.46 -14.68
C ARG A 219 12.74 20.48 -14.33
N GLN A 220 13.62 20.85 -13.40
CA GLN A 220 14.69 20.00 -12.92
C GLN A 220 14.14 18.76 -12.20
N ILE A 221 13.18 18.91 -11.29
CA ILE A 221 12.54 17.79 -10.58
C ILE A 221 11.88 16.83 -11.58
N ARG A 222 11.11 17.35 -12.55
CA ARG A 222 10.49 16.52 -13.59
C ARG A 222 11.53 15.77 -14.43
N SER A 223 12.62 16.44 -14.79
CA SER A 223 13.73 15.80 -15.52
C SER A 223 14.37 14.66 -14.72
N ILE A 224 14.59 14.85 -13.42
CA ILE A 224 15.16 13.81 -12.54
C ILE A 224 14.19 12.61 -12.43
N LEU A 225 12.89 12.88 -12.21
CA LEU A 225 11.89 11.81 -12.13
C LEU A 225 11.76 11.04 -13.45
N ASP A 226 11.80 11.74 -14.58
CA ASP A 226 11.79 11.10 -15.90
C ASP A 226 13.06 10.29 -16.16
N GLN A 227 14.22 10.75 -15.69
CA GLN A 227 15.47 9.99 -15.74
C GLN A 227 15.33 8.67 -14.96
N TYR A 228 14.80 8.70 -13.74
CA TYR A 228 14.59 7.50 -12.93
C TYR A 228 13.65 6.49 -13.59
N ARG A 229 12.67 6.95 -14.37
CA ARG A 229 11.74 6.09 -15.11
C ARG A 229 12.36 5.50 -16.37
N LYS A 230 13.05 6.32 -17.17
CA LYS A 230 13.52 5.95 -18.51
C LYS A 230 14.89 5.29 -18.51
N MET A 231 15.74 5.68 -17.57
CA MET A 231 17.14 5.24 -17.47
C MET A 231 17.48 4.94 -16.01
N PRO A 232 16.97 3.83 -15.45
CA PRO A 232 17.29 3.42 -14.08
C PRO A 232 18.79 3.07 -13.98
N ASP A 233 19.46 3.64 -12.98
CA ASP A 233 20.88 3.44 -12.75
C ASP A 233 21.10 2.60 -11.49
N TYR A 234 21.16 1.27 -11.65
CA TYR A 234 21.33 0.32 -10.54
C TYR A 234 22.68 0.44 -9.83
N TYR A 235 23.66 1.12 -10.42
CA TYR A 235 25.02 1.26 -9.89
C TYR A 235 25.44 2.73 -9.69
N GLY A 236 24.47 3.65 -9.72
CA GLY A 236 24.73 5.08 -9.63
C GLY A 236 25.45 5.49 -8.35
N PRO A 237 26.03 6.70 -8.28
CA PRO A 237 26.69 7.20 -7.07
C PRO A 237 25.76 7.15 -5.83
N PRO A 238 26.31 7.17 -4.60
CA PRO A 238 25.51 7.24 -3.38
C PRO A 238 24.54 8.42 -3.44
N TRP A 239 23.35 8.23 -2.87
CA TRP A 239 22.22 9.19 -2.87
C TRP A 239 21.46 9.32 -4.20
N GLN A 240 21.82 8.56 -5.23
CA GLN A 240 21.03 8.39 -6.45
C GLN A 240 20.13 7.16 -6.33
N LEU A 241 18.94 7.21 -6.96
CA LEU A 241 18.00 6.09 -6.95
C LEU A 241 18.54 4.91 -7.79
N ARG A 242 18.70 3.74 -7.17
CA ARG A 242 19.25 2.50 -7.75
C ARG A 242 18.21 1.39 -7.99
N ARG A 243 16.94 1.75 -8.05
CA ARG A 243 15.82 0.82 -8.18
C ARG A 243 14.89 1.23 -9.30
N THR A 244 14.14 0.27 -9.82
CA THR A 244 13.14 0.49 -10.85
C THR A 244 12.11 1.48 -10.33
N PHE A 245 11.83 2.54 -11.10
CA PHE A 245 10.92 3.59 -10.70
C PHE A 245 9.76 3.67 -11.68
N GLU A 246 8.60 3.19 -11.24
CA GLU A 246 7.39 3.10 -12.04
C GLU A 246 6.62 4.43 -12.14
N PRO A 247 5.72 4.58 -13.12
CA PRO A 247 4.88 5.77 -13.27
C PRO A 247 4.07 6.10 -12.01
N ILE A 248 3.59 5.08 -11.30
CA ILE A 248 2.77 5.27 -10.09
C ILE A 248 3.59 5.91 -8.96
N HIS A 249 4.87 5.57 -8.82
CA HIS A 249 5.76 6.20 -7.84
C HIS A 249 6.05 7.64 -8.25
N ALA A 250 6.31 7.88 -9.54
CA ALA A 250 6.55 9.21 -10.07
C ALA A 250 5.36 10.14 -9.82
N GLU A 251 4.13 9.64 -9.95
CA GLU A 251 2.91 10.39 -9.64
C GLU A 251 2.80 10.77 -8.16
N ARG A 252 3.11 9.84 -7.24
CA ARG A 252 3.11 10.11 -5.79
C ARG A 252 4.14 11.19 -5.42
N VAL A 253 5.37 11.04 -5.93
CA VAL A 253 6.46 12.00 -5.70
C VAL A 253 6.11 13.37 -6.31
N SER A 254 5.57 13.39 -7.53
CA SER A 254 5.15 14.62 -8.21
C SER A 254 4.03 15.34 -7.47
N THR A 255 3.04 14.60 -6.96
CA THR A 255 1.94 15.17 -6.17
C THR A 255 2.48 15.82 -4.90
N TRP A 256 3.40 15.16 -4.21
CA TRP A 256 4.02 15.71 -3.01
C TRP A 256 4.84 16.99 -3.29
N PHE A 257 5.64 17.00 -4.37
CA PHE A 257 6.41 18.20 -4.74
C PHE A 257 5.53 19.36 -5.24
N PHE A 258 4.60 19.09 -6.17
CA PHE A 258 3.94 20.15 -6.94
C PHE A 258 2.57 20.54 -6.38
N THR A 259 1.83 19.59 -5.81
CA THR A 259 0.50 19.86 -5.25
C THR A 259 0.60 20.22 -3.77
N GLN A 260 1.45 19.50 -3.02
CA GLN A 260 1.60 19.67 -1.57
C GLN A 260 2.78 20.59 -1.19
N GLY A 261 3.58 21.04 -2.15
CA GLY A 261 4.70 21.96 -1.91
C GLY A 261 5.73 21.40 -0.93
N GLY A 262 5.98 20.09 -0.96
CA GLY A 262 6.91 19.42 -0.04
C GLY A 262 6.39 19.24 1.38
N ARG A 263 5.09 19.42 1.63
CA ARG A 263 4.46 19.26 2.94
C ARG A 263 3.15 18.52 2.80
N GLY A 264 3.11 17.25 3.14
CA GLY A 264 1.86 16.53 3.09
C GLY A 264 1.97 15.04 3.26
N ALA A 265 0.79 14.44 3.39
CA ALA A 265 0.63 13.00 3.41
C ALA A 265 0.37 12.48 1.99
N VAL A 266 1.03 11.38 1.63
CA VAL A 266 0.74 10.59 0.44
C VAL A 266 0.07 9.29 0.85
N ARG A 267 -0.83 8.77 0.03
CA ARG A 267 -1.43 7.45 0.27
C ARG A 267 -0.36 6.38 0.19
N THR A 268 -0.40 5.42 1.11
CA THR A 268 0.45 4.23 1.07
C THR A 268 0.31 3.49 -0.25
N MET A 269 1.39 2.85 -0.69
CA MET A 269 1.42 1.97 -1.86
C MET A 269 1.06 0.51 -1.51
N GLY A 270 0.55 0.26 -0.29
CA GLY A 270 0.17 -1.08 0.20
C GLY A 270 1.35 -1.96 0.61
N SER A 271 2.59 -1.48 0.41
CA SER A 271 3.81 -2.15 0.86
C SER A 271 4.80 -1.12 1.38
N ARG A 272 5.39 -1.39 2.55
CA ARG A 272 6.40 -0.51 3.14
C ARG A 272 7.64 -0.36 2.26
N LEU A 273 8.04 -1.40 1.54
CA LEU A 273 9.16 -1.31 0.58
C LEU A 273 8.88 -0.30 -0.53
N GLN A 274 7.63 -0.23 -1.00
CA GLN A 274 7.19 0.74 -1.99
C GLN A 274 7.14 2.16 -1.40
N ASN A 275 6.73 2.31 -0.15
CA ASN A 275 6.79 3.60 0.55
C ASN A 275 8.25 4.07 0.74
N ILE A 276 9.16 3.15 1.10
CA ILE A 276 10.59 3.44 1.20
C ILE A 276 11.16 3.85 -0.15
N LEU A 277 10.75 3.21 -1.26
CA LEU A 277 11.16 3.59 -2.61
C LEU A 277 10.72 5.03 -2.95
N VAL A 278 9.47 5.38 -2.66
CA VAL A 278 8.94 6.75 -2.84
C VAL A 278 9.72 7.75 -1.98
N GLY A 279 9.95 7.44 -0.70
CA GLY A 279 10.74 8.27 0.21
C GLY A 279 12.19 8.44 -0.26
N SER A 280 12.79 7.37 -0.78
CA SER A 280 14.15 7.38 -1.36
C SER A 280 14.22 8.27 -2.58
N ALA A 281 13.24 8.21 -3.47
CA ALA A 281 13.17 9.10 -4.64
C ALA A 281 13.07 10.57 -4.21
N VAL A 282 12.25 10.89 -3.21
CA VAL A 282 12.16 12.25 -2.64
C VAL A 282 13.50 12.71 -2.05
N ILE A 283 14.15 11.88 -1.23
CA ILE A 283 15.48 12.16 -0.65
C ILE A 283 16.49 12.44 -1.78
N SER A 284 16.52 11.58 -2.79
CA SER A 284 17.47 11.66 -3.89
C SER A 284 17.30 12.94 -4.69
N VAL A 285 16.06 13.27 -5.08
CA VAL A 285 15.73 14.52 -5.78
C VAL A 285 16.13 15.74 -4.95
N LEU A 286 15.73 15.79 -3.68
CA LEU A 286 16.07 16.92 -2.81
C LEU A 286 17.57 17.04 -2.58
N ARG A 287 18.31 15.92 -2.55
CA ARG A 287 19.76 15.95 -2.41
C ARG A 287 20.46 16.42 -3.67
N MET A 288 19.94 16.12 -4.86
CA MET A 288 20.44 16.70 -6.10
C MET A 288 20.23 18.23 -6.15
N LEU A 289 19.15 18.74 -5.55
CA LEU A 289 18.85 20.18 -5.52
C LEU A 289 19.61 20.95 -4.44
N TYR A 290 19.68 20.40 -3.22
CA TYR A 290 20.18 21.10 -2.04
C TYR A 290 21.51 20.54 -1.50
N GLY A 291 22.05 19.50 -2.15
CA GLY A 291 23.33 18.87 -1.80
C GLY A 291 23.33 18.31 -0.38
N ASP A 292 24.49 18.44 0.26
CA ASP A 292 24.73 17.94 1.62
C ASP A 292 24.04 18.75 2.72
N ARG A 293 23.25 19.77 2.37
CA ARG A 293 22.41 20.49 3.35
C ARG A 293 21.18 19.69 3.76
N LEU A 294 20.73 18.76 2.91
CA LEU A 294 19.58 17.90 3.21
C LEU A 294 19.91 16.93 4.34
N ARG A 295 18.99 16.82 5.30
CA ARG A 295 19.08 15.91 6.44
C ARG A 295 17.77 15.13 6.57
N PRO A 296 17.70 13.91 6.03
CA PRO A 296 16.53 13.05 6.20
C PRO A 296 16.42 12.54 7.64
N LEU A 297 15.26 12.73 8.24
CA LEU A 297 14.88 12.25 9.56
C LEU A 297 13.69 11.31 9.39
N VAL A 298 13.84 10.04 9.73
CA VAL A 298 12.77 9.04 9.58
C VAL A 298 12.17 8.75 10.96
N LEU A 299 10.85 8.81 11.05
CA LEU A 299 10.06 8.45 12.23
C LEU A 299 9.33 7.13 11.98
N ALA A 300 9.58 6.12 12.82
CA ALA A 300 8.79 4.90 12.86
C ALA A 300 8.76 4.33 14.28
N ASN A 301 7.61 3.85 14.72
CA ASN A 301 7.32 3.44 16.10
C ASN A 301 7.95 2.12 16.59
N THR A 302 8.67 1.34 15.75
CA THR A 302 9.36 0.11 16.21
C THR A 302 10.79 -0.05 15.65
N PRO A 303 11.70 -0.70 16.40
CA PRO A 303 13.08 -0.95 15.95
C PRO A 303 13.16 -1.79 14.67
N GLU A 304 12.24 -2.73 14.46
CA GLU A 304 12.18 -3.57 13.26
C GLU A 304 11.92 -2.71 12.03
N ARG A 305 10.98 -1.76 12.15
CA ARG A 305 10.61 -0.81 11.08
C ARG A 305 11.75 0.14 10.78
N LEU A 306 12.44 0.65 11.80
CA LEU A 306 13.67 1.43 11.59
C LEU A 306 14.77 0.60 10.89
N GLY A 307 14.84 -0.70 11.20
CA GLY A 307 15.71 -1.64 10.50
C GLY A 307 15.34 -1.80 9.02
N GLU A 308 14.04 -1.89 8.69
CA GLU A 308 13.55 -1.93 7.31
C GLU A 308 13.83 -0.62 6.57
N TRP A 309 13.54 0.53 7.16
CA TRP A 309 13.88 1.85 6.61
C TRP A 309 15.37 1.98 6.34
N ARG A 310 16.22 1.57 7.30
CA ARG A 310 17.67 1.57 7.10
C ARG A 310 18.07 0.72 5.91
N ARG A 311 17.65 -0.55 5.88
CA ARG A 311 18.00 -1.49 4.80
C ARG A 311 17.48 -1.00 3.45
N GLY A 312 16.22 -0.57 3.39
CA GLY A 312 15.60 -0.08 2.16
C GLY A 312 16.25 1.21 1.64
N LEU A 313 16.66 2.13 2.52
CA LEU A 313 17.41 3.33 2.11
C LEU A 313 18.83 2.98 1.63
N GLN A 314 19.52 2.05 2.28
CA GLN A 314 20.83 1.55 1.80
C GLN A 314 20.71 0.95 0.41
N ASP A 315 19.65 0.18 0.19
CA ASP A 315 19.39 -0.51 -1.07
C ASP A 315 18.98 0.45 -2.19
N CYS A 316 18.05 1.36 -1.91
CA CYS A 316 17.52 2.30 -2.90
C CYS A 316 18.48 3.43 -3.23
N LEU A 317 19.27 3.91 -2.27
CA LEU A 317 20.17 5.07 -2.44
C LEU A 317 21.65 4.69 -2.54
N GLY A 318 22.00 3.42 -2.34
CA GLY A 318 23.40 2.99 -2.38
C GLY A 318 24.26 3.55 -1.25
N ILE A 319 23.64 3.94 -0.13
CA ILE A 319 24.32 4.50 1.03
C ILE A 319 24.79 3.40 1.97
N SER A 320 25.82 3.69 2.76
CA SER A 320 26.47 2.73 3.66
C SER A 320 25.95 2.84 5.09
N ARG A 321 26.43 1.98 5.99
CA ARG A 321 26.11 2.10 7.44
C ARG A 321 26.68 3.39 8.05
N SER A 322 27.79 3.91 7.54
CA SER A 322 28.40 5.16 8.02
C SER A 322 27.62 6.41 7.62
N ASP A 323 26.67 6.29 6.69
CA ASP A 323 25.76 7.38 6.30
C ASP A 323 24.52 7.47 7.22
N PHE A 324 24.47 6.67 8.30
CA PHE A 324 23.46 6.76 9.34
C PHE A 324 24.13 7.20 10.64
N GLY A 325 23.66 8.31 11.20
CA GLY A 325 24.19 8.79 12.47
C GLY A 325 23.71 10.19 12.84
N PRO A 326 23.90 10.61 14.09
CA PRO A 326 23.40 11.88 14.58
C PRO A 326 24.02 13.10 13.86
N GLU A 327 25.28 12.99 13.42
CA GLU A 327 26.01 14.12 12.82
C GLU A 327 26.03 14.11 11.29
N ARG A 328 25.74 12.96 10.66
CA ARG A 328 25.87 12.82 9.20
C ARG A 328 24.79 11.90 8.62
N GLY A 329 24.27 12.32 7.47
CA GLY A 329 23.40 11.51 6.62
C GLY A 329 21.97 11.39 7.16
N VAL A 330 21.46 10.16 7.27
CA VAL A 330 20.08 9.87 7.70
C VAL A 330 20.03 9.59 9.20
N VAL A 331 19.04 10.15 9.88
CA VAL A 331 18.77 9.87 11.30
C VAL A 331 17.43 9.16 11.44
N LEU A 332 17.38 8.15 12.29
CA LEU A 332 16.21 7.31 12.56
C LEU A 332 15.72 7.58 13.98
N PHE A 333 14.41 7.74 14.16
CA PHE A 333 13.78 8.04 15.45
C PHE A 333 12.59 7.12 15.69
N GLU A 334 12.47 6.66 16.93
CA GLU A 334 11.28 5.93 17.41
C GLU A 334 10.19 6.90 17.90
N GLU A 335 10.58 8.08 18.37
CA GLU A 335 9.68 9.06 18.96
C GLU A 335 9.78 10.43 18.28
N ALA A 336 8.65 11.15 18.22
CA ALA A 336 8.58 12.47 17.62
C ALA A 336 9.35 13.55 18.41
N ALA A 337 9.37 13.47 19.74
CA ALA A 337 10.01 14.48 20.59
C ALA A 337 11.51 14.68 20.32
N PRO A 338 12.36 13.63 20.32
CA PRO A 338 13.78 13.79 19.97
C PRO A 338 14.00 14.20 18.50
N LEU A 339 13.10 13.80 17.59
CA LEU A 339 13.15 14.20 16.19
C LEU A 339 12.97 15.71 16.03
N VAL A 340 11.94 16.29 16.68
CA VAL A 340 11.65 17.73 16.64
C VAL A 340 12.84 18.52 17.18
N GLN A 341 13.41 18.11 18.33
CA GLN A 341 14.59 18.77 18.89
C GLN A 341 15.79 18.74 17.94
N LYS A 342 16.01 17.62 17.23
CA LYS A 342 17.08 17.54 16.25
C LYS A 342 16.78 18.43 15.05
N ALA A 343 15.56 18.43 14.54
CA ALA A 343 15.14 19.24 13.41
C ALA A 343 15.31 20.76 13.68
N ASP A 344 14.97 21.23 14.88
CA ASP A 344 15.20 22.62 15.29
C ASP A 344 16.69 22.99 15.30
N ARG A 345 17.55 22.10 15.81
CA ARG A 345 19.01 22.28 15.76
C ARG A 345 19.52 22.35 14.32
N LEU A 346 19.00 21.52 13.42
CA LEU A 346 19.40 21.52 12.01
C LEU A 346 19.01 22.83 11.31
N ILE A 347 17.81 23.36 11.58
CA ILE A 347 17.40 24.68 11.07
C ILE A 347 18.33 25.77 11.58
N THR A 348 18.68 25.73 12.87
CA THR A 348 19.61 26.68 13.50
C THR A 348 20.99 26.62 12.83
N GLN A 349 21.43 25.43 12.44
CA GLN A 349 22.67 25.18 11.67
C GLN A 349 22.54 25.46 10.17
N LYS A 350 21.45 26.09 9.70
CA LYS A 350 21.15 26.37 8.29
C LYS A 350 21.08 25.12 7.38
N GLN A 351 20.87 23.95 7.99
CA GLN A 351 20.61 22.69 7.31
C GLN A 351 19.11 22.53 7.03
N LEU A 352 18.76 21.63 6.12
CA LEU A 352 17.39 21.43 5.64
C LEU A 352 16.87 20.07 6.15
N PRO A 353 16.10 20.03 7.26
CA PRO A 353 15.49 18.80 7.73
C PRO A 353 14.37 18.37 6.77
N LEU A 354 14.40 17.10 6.35
CA LEU A 354 13.30 16.43 5.67
C LEU A 354 12.77 15.36 6.61
N ILE A 355 11.53 15.50 7.06
CA ILE A 355 10.93 14.55 7.99
C ILE A 355 10.11 13.54 7.19
N ILE A 356 10.38 12.25 7.36
CA ILE A 356 9.62 11.15 6.75
C ILE A 356 8.94 10.40 7.88
N ILE A 357 7.62 10.28 7.79
CA ILE A 357 6.77 9.60 8.77
C ILE A 357 6.25 8.32 8.15
N ASP A 358 6.58 7.18 8.77
CA ASP A 358 6.11 5.86 8.31
C ASP A 358 4.59 5.74 8.40
N GLU A 359 4.02 4.82 7.62
CA GLU A 359 2.56 4.61 7.53
C GLU A 359 1.90 4.18 8.84
N THR A 360 2.71 3.73 9.79
CA THR A 360 2.27 3.14 11.04
C THR A 360 2.21 4.14 12.18
N GLU A 361 2.58 5.40 11.91
CA GLU A 361 2.48 6.47 12.88
C GLU A 361 1.03 6.96 12.93
N ASP A 362 0.26 6.43 13.87
CA ASP A 362 -1.17 6.76 14.02
C ASP A 362 -1.39 8.19 14.54
N GLN A 363 -0.37 8.79 15.17
CA GLN A 363 -0.46 10.11 15.80
C GLN A 363 0.69 11.00 15.35
N ILE A 364 0.41 11.94 14.46
CA ILE A 364 1.39 12.96 14.05
C ILE A 364 1.40 14.08 15.09
N SER A 365 2.54 14.28 15.76
CA SER A 365 2.74 15.43 16.63
C SER A 365 2.61 16.74 15.85
N LEU A 366 1.78 17.68 16.32
CA LEU A 366 1.59 18.99 15.71
C LEU A 366 2.91 19.78 15.58
N SER A 367 3.87 19.52 16.45
CA SER A 367 5.19 20.13 16.39
C SER A 367 5.96 19.78 15.12
N ILE A 368 5.69 18.63 14.48
CA ILE A 368 6.34 18.26 13.21
C ILE A 368 5.85 19.15 12.06
N LEU A 369 4.60 19.63 12.13
CA LEU A 369 3.99 20.42 11.06
C LEU A 369 4.62 21.82 10.92
N GLN A 370 5.40 22.26 11.90
CA GLN A 370 6.13 23.54 11.85
C GLN A 370 7.30 23.50 10.85
N PHE A 371 7.79 22.31 10.49
CA PHE A 371 8.95 22.16 9.63
C PHE A 371 8.62 22.34 8.14
N PRO A 372 9.58 22.84 7.35
CA PRO A 372 9.31 23.20 5.97
C PRO A 372 9.14 22.01 5.02
N LEU A 373 9.68 20.85 5.35
CA LEU A 373 9.61 19.64 4.54
C LEU A 373 9.23 18.44 5.39
N TRP A 374 8.08 17.86 5.09
CA TRP A 374 7.65 16.60 5.69
C TRP A 374 6.79 15.78 4.73
N LEU A 375 7.04 14.48 4.75
CA LEU A 375 6.35 13.45 3.96
C LEU A 375 5.78 12.43 4.94
N ALA A 376 4.47 12.29 4.98
CA ALA A 376 3.82 11.23 5.75
C ALA A 376 3.22 10.18 4.81
N PHE A 377 3.36 8.91 5.13
CA PHE A 377 2.57 7.88 4.49
C PHE A 377 1.28 7.70 5.28
N ALA A 378 0.13 7.85 4.63
CA ALA A 378 -1.16 7.59 5.26
C ALA A 378 -1.60 6.16 4.93
N ALA A 379 -1.92 5.38 5.96
CA ALA A 379 -2.54 4.07 5.79
C ALA A 379 -3.89 4.19 5.06
N ASP A 380 -4.26 3.16 4.31
CA ASP A 380 -5.54 3.13 3.63
C ASP A 380 -6.67 2.98 4.66
N PRO A 381 -7.67 3.88 4.73
CA PRO A 381 -8.80 3.74 5.65
C PRO A 381 -9.55 2.42 5.48
N GLN A 382 -9.44 1.74 4.33
CA GLN A 382 -10.05 0.41 4.12
C GLN A 382 -9.25 -0.73 4.78
N GLN A 383 -7.95 -0.58 5.01
CA GLN A 383 -7.09 -1.59 5.65
C GLN A 383 -7.13 -1.51 7.17
N MET A 384 -7.47 -0.36 7.76
CA MET A 384 -7.63 -0.20 9.21
C MET A 384 -8.77 -1.06 9.77
N SER A 385 -9.77 -1.42 8.96
CA SER A 385 -10.91 -2.25 9.37
C SER A 385 -10.54 -3.72 9.62
N THR A 386 -9.40 -4.19 9.14
CA THR A 386 -9.02 -5.61 9.21
C THR A 386 -8.19 -5.96 10.45
N TYR A 387 -7.59 -4.98 11.13
CA TYR A 387 -6.72 -5.19 12.30
C TYR A 387 -7.41 -4.97 13.66
N GLN A 388 -8.74 -4.80 13.68
CA GLN A 388 -9.51 -4.61 14.92
C GLN A 388 -10.32 -5.83 15.38
N TYR A 389 -9.95 -7.05 14.98
CA TYR A 389 -10.56 -8.28 15.49
C TYR A 389 -9.57 -9.16 16.26
#